data_AF-A0AAN5YAL8-F1
#
_entry.id   AF-A0AAN5YAL8-F1
#
_cell.length_a   1.000
_cell.length_b   1.000
_cell.length_c   1.000
_cell.angle_alpha   90.00
_cell.angle_beta   90.00
_cell.angle_gamma   90.00
#
_symmetry.space_group_name_H-M   'P 1'
#
loop_
_entity.id
_entity.type
_entity.pdbx_description
1 polymer ?
#
loop_
_entity_poly.entity_id
_entity_poly.type
_entity_poly.pdbx_seq_one_letter_code
_entity_poly.pdbx_strand_id
1 'polypeptide(L)'
;MSKANRFNFRMNSDYVKSMVYGGLDGIITTFAVVSGVTGGALDFQIVIVLGFSNLLADGLSMAVGDYLSSKSENEFITKEIEQHQSNFNYDFQSELNDFKEYYINKGLTETDASSISETLAKYPKVIEQERINMIFGTAETEAHPINNALVTFLSFILYGFIPLIAYVFASSSTFLMENTFIVASILTGLTLFILGAIKSKLTLTNWVRSGMEMLLVGGATALIAYMIGFILGG
;
A
#
# COMPACT_ATOMS: atom_id res chain seq x y z
N MET A 1 22.73 5.69 -15.64
CA MET A 1 22.25 4.82 -14.52
C MET A 1 22.22 3.38 -15.02
N SER A 2 22.98 2.47 -14.39
CA SER A 2 23.10 1.05 -14.81
C SER A 2 21.78 0.28 -14.61
N LYS A 3 21.50 -0.73 -15.46
CA LYS A 3 20.31 -1.61 -15.39
C LYS A 3 20.11 -2.22 -13.99
N ALA A 4 21.20 -2.60 -13.31
CA ALA A 4 21.16 -3.13 -11.94
C ALA A 4 20.62 -2.12 -10.91
N ASN A 5 20.90 -0.82 -11.09
CA ASN A 5 20.37 0.24 -10.21
C ASN A 5 18.89 0.53 -10.46
N ARG A 6 18.36 0.25 -11.66
CA ARG A 6 16.91 0.41 -11.94
C ARG A 6 16.09 -0.72 -11.32
N PHE A 7 16.62 -1.94 -11.33
CA PHE A 7 15.97 -3.12 -10.76
C PHE A 7 15.87 -3.03 -9.22
N ASN A 8 16.98 -2.69 -8.55
CA ASN A 8 17.00 -2.48 -7.09
C ASN A 8 16.12 -1.30 -6.61
N PHE A 9 15.91 -0.30 -7.47
CA PHE A 9 15.05 0.83 -7.15
C PHE A 9 13.55 0.47 -7.17
N ARG A 10 13.12 -0.43 -8.09
CA ARG A 10 11.72 -0.84 -8.23
C ARG A 10 11.29 -1.89 -7.20
N MET A 11 12.13 -2.90 -6.92
CA MET A 11 11.89 -3.86 -5.83
C MET A 11 11.75 -3.16 -4.46
N ASN A 12 12.58 -2.14 -4.19
CA ASN A 12 12.43 -1.32 -2.98
C ASN A 12 11.13 -0.48 -2.99
N SER A 13 10.59 -0.12 -4.16
CA SER A 13 9.37 0.70 -4.23
C SER A 13 8.14 -0.06 -3.73
N ASP A 14 7.98 -1.33 -4.08
CA ASP A 14 6.79 -2.11 -3.72
C ASP A 14 6.77 -2.44 -2.23
N TYR A 15 7.88 -2.93 -1.68
CA TYR A 15 7.99 -3.17 -0.24
C TYR A 15 7.85 -1.90 0.59
N VAL A 16 8.44 -0.79 0.15
CA VAL A 16 8.32 0.47 0.88
C VAL A 16 6.89 1.02 0.77
N LYS A 17 6.21 0.84 -0.37
CA LYS A 17 4.79 1.19 -0.50
C LYS A 17 3.93 0.36 0.46
N SER A 18 4.09 -0.97 0.48
CA SER A 18 3.39 -1.88 1.42
C SER A 18 3.69 -1.54 2.88
N MET A 19 4.94 -1.23 3.20
CA MET A 19 5.34 -0.82 4.55
C MET A 19 4.68 0.51 4.96
N VAL A 20 4.77 1.55 4.14
CA VAL A 20 4.17 2.86 4.45
C VAL A 20 2.66 2.75 4.54
N TYR A 21 2.03 2.01 3.62
CA TYR A 21 0.58 1.85 3.58
C TYR A 21 0.07 1.05 4.79
N GLY A 22 0.65 -0.12 5.08
CA GLY A 22 0.31 -0.92 6.25
C GLY A 22 0.56 -0.19 7.57
N GLY A 23 1.67 0.56 7.66
CA GLY A 23 2.00 1.31 8.86
C GLY A 23 1.06 2.48 9.14
N LEU A 24 0.68 3.21 8.09
CA LEU A 24 -0.29 4.31 8.20
C LEU A 24 -1.69 3.79 8.55
N ASP A 25 -2.13 2.70 7.93
CA ASP A 25 -3.44 2.12 8.23
C ASP A 25 -3.48 1.56 9.65
N GLY A 26 -2.44 0.82 10.06
CA GLY A 26 -2.34 0.23 11.40
C GLY A 26 -2.40 1.26 12.52
N ILE A 27 -1.66 2.37 12.37
CA ILE A 27 -1.67 3.41 13.40
C ILE A 27 -3.00 4.18 13.44
N ILE A 28 -3.60 4.48 12.28
CA ILE A 28 -4.86 5.25 12.20
C ILE A 28 -6.00 4.41 12.76
N THR A 29 -6.16 3.17 12.31
CA THR A 29 -7.26 2.27 12.72
C THR A 29 -7.17 1.92 14.20
N THR A 30 -5.98 1.55 14.69
CA THR A 30 -5.81 1.20 16.11
C THR A 30 -6.04 2.42 17.01
N PHE A 31 -5.54 3.60 16.62
CA PHE A 31 -5.81 4.80 17.40
C PHE A 31 -7.26 5.26 17.32
N ALA A 32 -7.96 5.03 16.20
CA ALA A 32 -9.39 5.29 16.10
C ALA A 32 -10.19 4.43 17.07
N VAL A 33 -9.86 3.13 17.21
CA VAL A 33 -10.48 2.26 18.23
C VAL A 33 -10.21 2.78 19.64
N VAL A 34 -8.95 3.09 19.96
CA VAL A 34 -8.58 3.68 21.27
C VAL A 34 -9.35 4.97 21.55
N SER A 35 -9.47 5.83 20.54
CA SER A 35 -10.17 7.12 20.63
C SER A 35 -11.67 6.93 20.82
N GLY A 36 -12.30 6.00 20.12
CA GLY A 36 -13.72 5.70 20.28
C GLY A 36 -14.05 5.11 21.66
N VAL A 37 -13.24 4.17 22.14
CA VAL A 37 -13.43 3.59 23.48
C VAL A 37 -13.24 4.66 24.57
N THR A 38 -12.23 5.52 24.42
CA THR A 38 -11.99 6.64 25.35
C THR A 38 -13.11 7.67 25.28
N GLY A 39 -13.59 7.99 24.09
CA GLY A 39 -14.70 8.94 23.89
C GLY A 39 -15.99 8.48 24.54
N GLY A 40 -16.26 7.17 24.53
CA GLY A 40 -17.39 6.56 25.25
C GLY A 40 -17.18 6.35 26.74
N ALA A 41 -16.11 6.91 27.33
CA ALA A 41 -15.77 6.78 28.75
C ALA A 41 -15.71 5.33 29.25
N LEU A 42 -15.30 4.40 28.38
CA LEU A 42 -15.22 2.98 28.70
C LEU A 42 -13.96 2.63 29.48
N ASP A 43 -14.03 1.53 30.23
CA ASP A 43 -12.92 1.07 31.06
C ASP A 43 -11.65 0.79 30.26
N PHE A 44 -10.50 1.08 30.89
CA PHE A 44 -9.17 0.85 30.35
C PHE A 44 -8.94 -0.59 29.84
N GLN A 45 -9.52 -1.59 30.50
CA GLN A 45 -9.42 -3.00 30.06
C GLN A 45 -10.07 -3.22 28.69
N ILE A 46 -11.15 -2.50 28.39
CA ILE A 46 -11.84 -2.57 27.11
C ILE A 46 -10.95 -1.99 26.00
N VAL A 47 -10.19 -0.92 26.28
CA VAL A 47 -9.22 -0.36 25.33
C VAL A 47 -8.17 -1.39 24.95
N ILE A 48 -7.61 -2.11 25.92
CA ILE A 48 -6.62 -3.17 25.65
C ILE A 48 -7.24 -4.28 24.81
N VAL A 49 -8.39 -4.82 25.24
CA VAL A 49 -9.02 -5.95 24.54
C VAL A 49 -9.37 -5.58 23.10
N LEU A 50 -10.05 -4.45 22.88
CA LEU A 50 -10.45 -4.01 21.55
C LEU A 50 -9.25 -3.55 20.72
N GLY A 51 -8.30 -2.84 21.32
CA GLY A 51 -7.10 -2.37 20.65
C GLY A 51 -6.25 -3.51 20.09
N PHE A 52 -5.94 -4.52 20.91
CA PHE A 52 -5.17 -5.68 20.46
C PHE A 52 -5.97 -6.58 19.51
N SER A 53 -7.26 -6.77 19.76
CA SER A 53 -8.12 -7.57 18.86
C SER A 53 -8.19 -6.94 17.48
N ASN A 54 -8.41 -5.62 17.41
CA ASN A 54 -8.42 -4.86 16.16
C ASN A 54 -7.06 -4.93 15.48
N LEU A 55 -5.97 -4.66 16.22
CA LEU A 55 -4.61 -4.66 15.69
C LEU A 55 -4.26 -5.98 14.99
N LEU A 56 -4.57 -7.11 15.62
CA LEU A 56 -4.27 -8.44 15.06
C LEU A 56 -5.25 -8.83 13.94
N ALA A 57 -6.55 -8.60 14.13
CA ALA A 57 -7.56 -8.99 13.16
C ALA A 57 -7.46 -8.17 11.87
N ASP A 58 -7.37 -6.84 11.97
CA ASP A 58 -7.25 -5.95 10.82
C ASP A 58 -5.90 -6.14 10.13
N GLY A 59 -4.81 -6.30 10.89
CA GLY A 59 -3.50 -6.59 10.33
C GLY A 59 -3.52 -7.87 9.47
N LEU A 60 -4.11 -8.96 10.00
CA LEU A 60 -4.25 -10.21 9.23
C LEU A 60 -5.17 -10.03 8.02
N SER A 61 -6.29 -9.33 8.17
CA SER A 61 -7.22 -9.05 7.08
C SER A 61 -6.54 -8.29 5.94
N MET A 62 -5.77 -7.25 6.28
CA MET A 62 -5.02 -6.44 5.33
C MET A 62 -3.93 -7.25 4.63
N ALA A 63 -3.20 -8.10 5.37
CA ALA A 63 -2.19 -8.99 4.81
C ALA A 63 -2.78 -10.01 3.83
N VAL A 64 -3.91 -10.62 4.18
CA VAL A 64 -4.65 -11.53 3.30
C VAL A 64 -5.16 -10.79 2.06
N GLY A 65 -5.64 -9.56 2.22
CA GLY A 65 -6.05 -8.70 1.10
C GLY A 65 -4.91 -8.40 0.13
N ASP A 66 -3.74 -8.03 0.65
CA ASP A 66 -2.55 -7.75 -0.16
C ASP A 66 -2.02 -9.02 -0.86
N TYR A 67 -2.02 -10.15 -0.15
CA TYR A 67 -1.68 -11.46 -0.72
C TYR A 67 -2.63 -11.84 -1.86
N LEU A 68 -3.95 -11.75 -1.63
CA LEU A 68 -4.94 -12.16 -2.61
C LEU A 68 -4.91 -11.24 -3.82
N SER A 69 -4.77 -9.92 -3.62
CA SER A 69 -4.61 -8.95 -4.70
C SER A 69 -3.40 -9.27 -5.57
N SER A 70 -2.22 -9.42 -4.95
CA SER A 70 -0.97 -9.74 -5.66
C SER A 70 -1.04 -11.10 -6.36
N LYS A 71 -1.65 -12.10 -5.73
CA LYS A 71 -1.84 -13.42 -6.31
C LYS A 71 -2.79 -13.37 -7.52
N SER A 72 -3.91 -12.67 -7.40
CA SER A 72 -4.88 -12.54 -8.50
C SER A 72 -4.28 -11.79 -9.69
N GLU A 73 -3.45 -10.78 -9.46
CA GLU A 73 -2.70 -10.10 -10.52
C GLU A 73 -1.75 -11.05 -11.24
N ASN A 74 -0.96 -11.85 -10.50
CA ASN A 74 -0.08 -12.87 -11.09
C ASN A 74 -0.85 -13.93 -11.88
N GLU A 75 -1.96 -14.45 -11.34
CA GLU A 75 -2.80 -15.44 -12.01
C GLU A 75 -3.45 -14.88 -13.27
N PHE A 76 -3.86 -13.60 -13.25
CA PHE A 76 -4.42 -12.90 -14.40
C PHE A 76 -3.39 -12.74 -15.51
N ILE A 77 -2.19 -12.23 -15.20
CA ILE A 77 -1.09 -12.08 -16.17
C ILE A 77 -0.70 -13.44 -16.77
N THR A 78 -0.57 -14.47 -15.92
CA THR A 78 -0.20 -15.82 -16.39
C THR A 78 -1.23 -16.38 -17.36
N LYS A 79 -2.52 -16.27 -17.03
CA LYS A 79 -3.60 -16.77 -17.90
C LYS A 79 -3.68 -16.03 -19.22
N GLU A 80 -3.50 -14.72 -19.21
CA GLU A 80 -3.47 -13.93 -20.43
C GLU A 80 -2.30 -14.36 -21.35
N ILE A 81 -1.11 -14.57 -20.78
CA ILE A 81 0.04 -15.10 -21.53
C ILE A 81 -0.28 -16.47 -22.15
N GLU A 82 -0.82 -17.40 -21.36
CA GLU A 82 -1.19 -18.75 -21.83
C GLU A 82 -2.27 -18.71 -22.93
N GLN A 83 -3.27 -17.83 -22.80
CA GLN A 83 -4.34 -17.66 -23.78
C GLN A 83 -3.81 -17.07 -25.10
N HIS A 84 -2.91 -16.09 -25.01
CA HIS A 84 -2.24 -15.53 -26.19
C HIS A 84 -1.37 -16.57 -26.91
N GLN A 85 -0.64 -17.41 -26.19
CA GLN A 85 0.20 -18.46 -26.77
C GLN A 85 -0.61 -19.61 -27.41
N SER A 86 -1.79 -19.91 -26.88
CA SER A 86 -2.62 -21.05 -27.33
C SER A 86 -3.56 -20.73 -28.50
N ASN A 87 -3.88 -19.46 -28.75
CA ASN A 87 -4.73 -19.04 -29.88
C ASN A 87 -3.95 -19.02 -31.21
N PHE A 88 -3.88 -20.17 -31.88
CA PHE A 88 -3.19 -20.40 -33.17
C PHE A 88 -3.80 -19.73 -34.42
N ASN A 89 -4.93 -19.02 -34.31
CA ASN A 89 -5.60 -18.31 -35.42
C ASN A 89 -5.43 -16.79 -35.32
N TYR A 90 -4.21 -16.36 -35.03
CA TYR A 90 -3.89 -14.97 -34.74
C TYR A 90 -3.90 -14.10 -36.01
N ASP A 91 -4.69 -13.03 -36.03
CA ASP A 91 -4.63 -12.01 -37.08
C ASP A 91 -3.41 -11.12 -36.86
N PHE A 92 -2.29 -11.54 -37.46
CA PHE A 92 -1.02 -10.83 -37.40
C PHE A 92 -1.11 -9.38 -37.92
N GLN A 93 -2.02 -9.09 -38.85
CA GLN A 93 -2.21 -7.72 -39.36
C GLN A 93 -2.90 -6.83 -38.34
N SER A 94 -3.90 -7.36 -37.62
CA SER A 94 -4.52 -6.64 -36.51
C SER A 94 -3.49 -6.30 -35.42
N GLU A 95 -2.58 -7.23 -35.10
CA GLU A 95 -1.53 -7.00 -34.10
C GLU A 95 -0.54 -5.91 -34.49
N LEU A 96 -0.12 -5.88 -35.75
CA LEU A 96 0.74 -4.81 -36.25
C LEU A 96 0.08 -3.43 -36.14
N ASN A 97 -1.24 -3.37 -36.36
CA ASN A 97 -2.00 -2.13 -36.19
C ASN A 97 -2.07 -1.70 -34.73
N ASP A 98 -2.29 -2.63 -33.79
CA ASP A 98 -2.28 -2.33 -32.35
C ASP A 98 -0.93 -1.75 -31.90
N PHE A 99 0.19 -2.36 -32.34
CA PHE A 99 1.53 -1.85 -32.04
C PHE A 99 1.76 -0.48 -32.65
N LYS A 100 1.32 -0.26 -33.89
CA LYS A 100 1.45 1.03 -34.56
C LYS A 100 0.68 2.11 -33.79
N GLU A 101 -0.57 1.84 -33.42
CA GLU A 101 -1.39 2.76 -32.63
C GLU A 101 -0.79 3.02 -31.25
N TYR A 102 -0.25 1.99 -30.58
CA TYR A 102 0.45 2.13 -29.32
C TYR A 102 1.64 3.10 -29.39
N TYR A 103 2.48 3.00 -30.43
CA TYR A 103 3.62 3.88 -30.59
C TYR A 103 3.21 5.30 -31.02
N ILE A 104 2.14 5.46 -31.81
CA ILE A 104 1.55 6.78 -32.12
C ILE A 104 1.06 7.45 -30.83
N ASN A 105 0.36 6.72 -29.97
CA ASN A 105 -0.12 7.21 -28.68
C ASN A 105 1.03 7.57 -27.71
N LYS A 106 2.21 6.97 -27.88
CA LYS A 106 3.44 7.37 -27.19
C LYS A 106 4.11 8.63 -27.77
N GLY A 107 3.57 9.19 -28.86
CA GLY A 107 4.05 10.42 -29.51
C GLY A 107 4.99 10.19 -30.69
N LEU A 108 5.10 8.97 -31.22
CA LEU A 108 5.86 8.71 -32.44
C LEU A 108 5.06 9.10 -33.69
N THR A 109 5.77 9.43 -34.76
CA THR A 109 5.14 9.63 -36.07
C THR A 109 4.58 8.32 -36.60
N GLU A 110 3.56 8.39 -37.46
CA GLU A 110 2.97 7.20 -38.07
C GLU A 110 4.01 6.37 -38.85
N THR A 111 4.97 7.03 -39.50
CA THR A 111 6.05 6.40 -40.25
C THR A 111 7.03 5.64 -39.35
N ASP A 112 7.39 6.23 -38.21
CA ASP A 112 8.29 5.59 -37.24
C ASP A 112 7.58 4.42 -36.55
N ALA A 113 6.32 4.61 -36.15
CA ALA A 113 5.50 3.59 -35.53
C ALA A 113 5.32 2.37 -36.45
N SER A 114 5.01 2.56 -37.73
CA SER A 114 4.91 1.46 -38.71
C SER A 114 6.24 0.71 -38.84
N SER A 115 7.35 1.45 -38.97
CA SER A 115 8.69 0.86 -39.11
C SER A 115 9.09 0.02 -37.90
N ILE A 116 8.76 0.49 -36.69
CA ILE A 116 9.01 -0.25 -35.44
C ILE A 116 8.15 -1.50 -35.39
N SER A 117 6.84 -1.40 -35.62
CA SER A 117 5.91 -2.55 -35.58
C SER A 117 6.34 -3.64 -36.57
N GLU A 118 6.65 -3.27 -37.82
CA GLU A 118 7.13 -4.20 -38.85
C GLU A 118 8.50 -4.82 -38.50
N THR A 119 9.35 -4.09 -37.79
CA THR A 119 10.65 -4.62 -37.32
C THR A 119 10.45 -5.62 -36.19
N LEU A 120 9.59 -5.31 -35.21
CA LEU A 120 9.26 -6.20 -34.09
C LEU A 120 8.63 -7.51 -34.59
N ALA A 121 7.79 -7.43 -35.63
CA ALA A 121 7.17 -8.58 -36.28
C ALA A 121 8.17 -9.66 -36.77
N LYS A 122 9.42 -9.28 -37.06
CA LYS A 122 10.47 -10.22 -37.48
C LYS A 122 11.01 -11.08 -36.32
N TYR A 123 10.69 -10.72 -35.08
CA TYR A 123 11.21 -11.33 -33.87
C TYR A 123 10.05 -11.78 -32.96
N PRO A 124 9.48 -12.99 -33.18
CA PRO A 124 8.29 -13.47 -32.47
C PRO A 124 8.37 -13.35 -30.94
N LYS A 125 9.52 -13.71 -30.35
CA LYS A 125 9.73 -13.59 -28.90
C LYS A 125 9.74 -12.14 -28.40
N VAL A 126 10.20 -11.21 -29.23
CA VAL A 126 10.30 -9.79 -28.86
C VAL A 126 8.93 -9.14 -28.97
N ILE A 127 8.18 -9.39 -30.05
CA ILE A 127 6.83 -8.85 -30.21
C ILE A 127 5.87 -9.41 -29.15
N GLU A 128 5.99 -10.69 -28.79
CA GLU A 128 5.25 -11.30 -27.68
C GLU A 128 5.56 -10.62 -26.34
N GLN A 129 6.85 -10.44 -26.01
CA GLN A 129 7.25 -9.76 -24.79
C GLN A 129 6.81 -8.28 -24.78
N GLU A 130 6.91 -7.58 -25.90
CA GLU A 130 6.45 -6.20 -26.03
C GLU A 130 4.93 -6.07 -25.93
N ARG A 131 4.17 -7.09 -26.36
CA ARG A 131 2.71 -7.15 -26.19
C ARG A 131 2.36 -7.27 -24.71
N ILE A 132 3.01 -8.18 -24.00
CA ILE A 132 2.86 -8.32 -22.55
C ILE A 132 3.21 -6.98 -21.88
N ASN A 133 4.30 -6.34 -22.31
CA ASN A 133 4.71 -5.04 -21.78
C ASN A 133 3.72 -3.90 -22.09
N MET A 134 3.05 -3.95 -23.24
CA MET A 134 2.02 -3.00 -23.65
C MET A 134 0.76 -3.13 -22.81
N ILE A 135 0.30 -4.36 -22.55
CA ILE A 135 -0.96 -4.62 -21.83
C ILE A 135 -0.78 -4.47 -20.31
N PHE A 136 0.30 -5.03 -19.76
CA PHE A 136 0.51 -5.15 -18.32
C PHE A 136 1.60 -4.22 -17.76
N GLY A 137 2.25 -3.42 -18.61
CA GLY A 137 3.50 -2.73 -18.25
C GLY A 137 4.69 -3.71 -18.25
N THR A 138 5.91 -3.23 -18.00
CA THR A 138 7.12 -4.08 -18.01
C THR A 138 6.96 -5.25 -17.04
N ALA A 139 6.56 -6.42 -17.55
CA ALA A 139 6.17 -7.58 -16.76
C ALA A 139 7.41 -8.37 -16.32
N GLU A 140 8.27 -7.71 -15.54
CA GLU A 140 9.33 -8.37 -14.75
C GLU A 140 8.98 -8.38 -13.26
N THR A 141 7.72 -8.14 -12.90
CA THR A 141 7.24 -8.25 -11.51
C THR A 141 6.57 -9.60 -11.34
N GLU A 142 7.36 -10.63 -11.04
CA GLU A 142 6.85 -11.65 -10.12
C GLU A 142 6.58 -10.92 -8.81
N ALA A 143 5.38 -10.34 -8.65
CA ALA A 143 4.97 -9.80 -7.37
C ALA A 143 5.05 -10.96 -6.37
N HIS A 144 5.88 -10.83 -5.32
CA HIS A 144 6.03 -11.88 -4.32
C HIS A 144 4.88 -11.76 -3.30
N PRO A 145 3.75 -12.48 -3.48
CA PRO A 145 2.50 -12.12 -2.78
C PRO A 145 2.64 -12.35 -1.26
N ILE A 146 3.38 -13.40 -0.89
CA ILE A 146 3.66 -13.74 0.50
C ILE A 146 4.54 -12.68 1.16
N ASN A 147 5.58 -12.21 0.46
CA ASN A 147 6.50 -11.22 1.04
C ASN A 147 5.81 -9.87 1.23
N ASN A 148 5.01 -9.43 0.24
CA ASN A 148 4.24 -8.19 0.34
C ASN A 148 3.27 -8.25 1.52
N ALA A 149 2.50 -9.34 1.63
CA ALA A 149 1.58 -9.56 2.73
C ALA A 149 2.28 -9.57 4.10
N LEU A 150 3.45 -10.20 4.22
CA LEU A 150 4.23 -10.21 5.46
C LEU A 150 4.74 -8.80 5.82
N VAL A 151 5.25 -8.04 4.86
CA VAL A 151 5.71 -6.67 5.08
C VAL A 151 4.54 -5.77 5.50
N THR A 152 3.39 -5.90 4.84
CA THR A 152 2.15 -5.19 5.19
C THR A 152 1.71 -5.55 6.62
N PHE A 153 1.64 -6.84 6.95
CA PHE A 153 1.28 -7.33 8.29
C PHE A 153 2.21 -6.77 9.36
N LEU A 154 3.52 -6.96 9.21
CA LEU A 154 4.50 -6.54 10.21
C LEU A 154 4.50 -5.03 10.38
N SER A 155 4.37 -4.27 9.28
CA SER A 155 4.26 -2.82 9.37
C SER A 155 2.99 -2.41 10.13
N PHE A 156 1.84 -3.01 9.80
CA PHE A 156 0.57 -2.75 10.48
C PHE A 156 0.67 -3.00 11.98
N ILE A 157 1.21 -4.15 12.39
CA ILE A 157 1.38 -4.49 13.81
C ILE A 157 2.35 -3.53 14.50
N LEU A 158 3.52 -3.26 13.90
CA LEU A 158 4.54 -2.43 14.52
C LEU A 158 4.06 -0.99 14.75
N TYR A 159 3.41 -0.37 13.76
CA TYR A 159 2.95 1.00 13.88
C TYR A 159 1.60 1.11 14.61
N GLY A 160 0.70 0.15 14.40
CA GLY A 160 -0.57 0.07 15.11
C GLY A 160 -0.42 -0.26 16.60
N PHE A 161 0.70 -0.85 17.02
CA PHE A 161 1.00 -1.04 18.43
C PHE A 161 1.34 0.26 19.17
N ILE A 162 1.82 1.30 18.48
CA ILE A 162 2.32 2.53 19.10
C ILE A 162 1.28 3.24 20.00
N PRO A 163 0.02 3.43 19.57
CA PRO A 163 -1.02 3.97 20.45
C PRO A 163 -1.26 3.12 21.71
N LEU A 164 -1.09 1.80 21.62
CA LEU A 164 -1.31 0.86 22.72
C LEU A 164 -0.16 0.83 23.73
N ILE A 165 1.06 1.27 23.34
CA ILE A 165 2.22 1.35 24.25
C ILE A 165 1.85 2.15 25.51
N ALA A 166 1.20 3.31 25.34
CA ALA A 166 0.81 4.14 26.46
C ALA A 166 -0.11 3.39 27.44
N TYR A 167 -1.00 2.54 26.93
CA TYR A 167 -1.92 1.75 27.74
C TYR A 167 -1.19 0.59 28.41
N VAL A 168 -0.35 -0.15 27.69
CA VAL A 168 0.43 -1.27 28.27
C VAL A 168 1.29 -0.82 29.45
N PHE A 169 1.88 0.37 29.37
CA PHE A 169 2.73 0.92 30.43
C PHE A 169 1.99 1.85 31.42
N ALA A 170 0.66 1.99 31.31
CA ALA A 170 -0.11 2.89 32.17
C ALA A 170 0.05 2.57 33.66
N SER A 171 0.15 1.28 34.02
CA SER A 171 0.32 0.82 35.41
C SER A 171 1.73 1.03 35.97
N SER A 172 2.72 1.39 35.14
CA SER A 172 4.11 1.57 35.56
C SER A 172 4.37 2.93 36.24
N SER A 173 3.47 3.90 36.07
CA SER A 173 3.60 5.24 36.64
C SER A 173 2.24 5.88 36.87
N THR A 174 2.04 6.50 38.03
CA THR A 174 0.81 7.27 38.33
C THR A 174 0.56 8.37 37.30
N PHE A 175 1.63 9.01 36.80
CA PHE A 175 1.52 10.02 35.76
C PHE A 175 0.96 9.46 34.45
N LEU A 176 1.41 8.27 34.03
CA LEU A 176 0.92 7.62 32.82
C LEU A 176 -0.54 7.21 32.99
N MET A 177 -0.90 6.66 34.14
CA MET A 177 -2.28 6.25 34.42
C MET A 177 -3.26 7.40 34.26
N GLU A 178 -2.96 8.58 34.81
CA GLU A 178 -3.81 9.77 34.71
C GLU A 178 -3.85 10.40 33.30
N ASN A 179 -2.75 10.27 32.53
CA ASN A 179 -2.59 10.96 31.24
C ASN A 179 -2.51 9.99 30.05
N THR A 180 -3.00 8.75 30.19
CA THR A 180 -2.79 7.66 29.23
C THR A 180 -3.19 8.07 27.81
N PHE A 181 -4.40 8.63 27.65
CA PHE A 181 -4.91 9.02 26.34
C PHE A 181 -4.13 10.19 25.71
N ILE A 182 -3.68 11.16 26.50
CA ILE A 182 -2.88 12.30 26.02
C ILE A 182 -1.53 11.80 25.52
N VAL A 183 -0.88 10.92 26.28
CA VAL A 183 0.41 10.31 25.89
C VAL A 183 0.23 9.48 24.62
N ALA A 184 -0.83 8.66 24.53
CA ALA A 184 -1.16 7.90 23.32
C ALA A 184 -1.37 8.81 22.10
N SER A 185 -2.08 9.93 22.29
CA SER A 185 -2.36 10.92 21.23
C SER A 185 -1.08 11.58 20.73
N ILE A 186 -0.17 11.97 21.63
CA ILE A 186 1.12 12.59 21.27
C ILE A 186 2.00 11.59 20.53
N LEU A 187 2.14 10.36 21.04
CA LEU A 187 2.93 9.31 20.39
C LEU A 187 2.39 8.99 18.99
N THR A 188 1.07 8.90 18.86
CA THR A 188 0.40 8.65 17.59
C THR A 188 0.62 9.80 16.62
N GLY A 189 0.40 11.04 17.05
CA GLY A 189 0.59 12.23 16.21
C GLY A 189 2.03 12.39 15.71
N LEU A 190 3.02 12.17 16.58
CA LEU A 190 4.43 12.17 16.20
C LEU A 190 4.73 11.09 15.16
N THR A 191 4.21 9.88 15.37
CA THR A 191 4.45 8.77 14.45
C THR A 191 3.77 8.99 13.10
N LEU A 192 2.54 9.49 13.07
CA LEU A 192 1.83 9.88 11.84
C LEU A 192 2.63 10.91 11.04
N PHE A 193 3.15 11.93 11.73
CA PHE A 193 3.98 12.95 11.09
C PHE A 193 5.27 12.35 10.50
N ILE A 194 5.95 11.48 11.26
CA ILE A 194 7.17 10.79 10.82
C ILE A 194 6.88 9.89 9.60
N LEU A 195 5.82 9.07 9.65
CA LEU A 195 5.41 8.23 8.52
C LEU A 195 5.05 9.06 7.29
N GLY A 196 4.35 10.18 7.48
CA GLY A 196 4.08 11.15 6.42
C GLY A 196 5.36 11.77 5.83
N ALA A 197 6.36 12.09 6.65
CA ALA A 197 7.65 12.57 6.19
C ALA A 197 8.45 11.49 5.44
N ILE A 198 8.39 10.22 5.85
CA ILE A 198 8.99 9.09 5.13
C ILE A 198 8.31 8.90 3.76
N LYS A 199 6.97 8.90 3.73
CA LYS A 199 6.16 8.87 2.49
C LYS A 199 6.56 9.97 1.50
N SER A 200 6.91 11.16 2.00
CA SER A 200 7.28 12.30 1.15
C SER A 200 8.57 12.05 0.36
N LYS A 201 9.51 11.27 0.90
CA LYS A 201 10.76 10.92 0.21
C LYS A 201 10.50 10.05 -1.02
N LEU A 202 9.46 9.23 -0.99
CA LEU A 202 9.06 8.35 -2.08
C LEU A 202 8.28 9.09 -3.15
N THR A 203 7.43 10.03 -2.72
CA THR A 203 6.59 10.82 -3.62
C THR A 203 7.28 12.09 -4.12
N LEU A 204 8.52 12.35 -3.71
CA LEU A 204 9.29 13.57 -4.03
C LEU A 204 8.52 14.86 -3.67
N THR A 205 7.77 14.82 -2.56
CA THR A 205 6.98 15.94 -2.03
C THR A 205 7.61 16.54 -0.77
N ASN A 206 7.16 17.74 -0.39
CA ASN A 206 7.63 18.39 0.84
C ASN A 206 7.24 17.56 2.09
N TRP A 207 8.26 17.18 2.88
CA TRP A 207 8.12 16.34 4.06
C TRP A 207 7.23 16.94 5.15
N VAL A 208 7.28 18.25 5.36
CA VAL A 208 6.42 18.93 6.34
C VAL A 208 4.97 18.86 5.90
N ARG A 209 4.70 19.09 4.62
CA ARG A 209 3.33 19.05 4.06
C ARG A 209 2.76 17.64 4.19
N SER A 210 3.51 16.62 3.78
CA SER A 210 3.08 15.22 3.85
C SER A 210 2.90 14.75 5.30
N GLY A 211 3.80 15.14 6.23
CA GLY A 211 3.65 14.87 7.66
C GLY A 211 2.40 15.51 8.26
N MET A 212 2.15 16.79 7.97
CA MET A 212 0.95 17.50 8.43
C MET A 212 -0.34 16.91 7.84
N GLU A 213 -0.32 16.54 6.56
CA GLU A 213 -1.46 15.87 5.91
C GLU A 213 -1.82 14.57 6.65
N MET A 214 -0.85 13.71 6.95
CA MET A 214 -1.11 12.47 7.68
C MET A 214 -1.59 12.71 9.12
N LEU A 215 -1.05 13.73 9.79
CA LEU A 215 -1.50 14.12 11.13
C LEU A 215 -2.96 14.61 11.11
N LEU A 216 -3.33 15.43 10.12
CA LEU A 216 -4.69 15.94 9.97
C LEU A 216 -5.68 14.83 9.62
N VAL A 217 -5.33 13.95 8.67
CA VAL A 217 -6.19 12.83 8.27
C VAL A 217 -6.37 11.86 9.45
N GLY A 218 -5.27 11.42 10.08
CA GLY A 218 -5.34 10.51 11.22
C GLY A 218 -6.06 11.15 12.43
N GLY A 219 -5.80 12.43 12.70
CA GLY A 219 -6.48 13.19 13.74
C GLY A 219 -7.98 13.35 13.48
N ALA A 220 -8.39 13.59 12.24
CA ALA A 220 -9.80 13.66 11.86
C ALA A 220 -10.49 12.31 12.06
N THR A 221 -9.87 11.20 11.66
CA THR A 221 -10.40 9.85 11.89
C THR A 221 -10.56 9.56 13.38
N ALA A 222 -9.54 9.86 14.18
CA ALA A 222 -9.58 9.69 15.63
C ALA A 222 -10.66 10.56 16.29
N LEU A 223 -10.83 11.81 15.85
CA LEU A 223 -11.87 12.70 16.33
C LEU A 223 -13.27 12.17 16.02
N ILE A 224 -13.49 11.68 14.78
CA ILE A 224 -14.77 11.07 14.41
C ILE A 224 -15.05 9.86 15.28
N ALA A 225 -14.07 8.97 15.48
CA ALA A 225 -14.24 7.80 16.33
C ALA A 225 -14.54 8.18 17.78
N TYR A 226 -13.81 9.15 18.33
CA TYR A 226 -14.06 9.68 19.67
C TYR A 226 -15.48 10.26 19.80
N MET A 227 -15.93 11.06 18.83
CA MET A 227 -17.27 11.64 18.84
C MET A 227 -18.37 10.58 18.77
N ILE A 228 -18.18 9.54 17.96
CA ILE A 228 -19.10 8.40 17.92
C ILE A 228 -19.14 7.69 19.27
N GLY A 229 -17.97 7.45 19.87
CA GLY A 229 -17.85 6.90 21.22
C GLY A 229 -18.61 7.74 22.25
N PHE A 230 -18.40 9.05 22.23
CA PHE A 230 -19.05 10.00 23.13
C PHE A 230 -20.58 10.00 22.98
N ILE A 231 -21.09 9.99 21.75
CA ILE A 231 -22.53 9.99 21.48
C ILE A 231 -23.18 8.67 21.92
N LEU A 232 -22.50 7.55 21.73
CA LEU A 232 -23.05 6.21 22.03
C LEU A 232 -22.77 5.75 23.47
N GLY A 233 -21.79 6.33 24.15
CA GLY A 233 -21.39 5.98 25.52
C GLY A 233 -22.36 6.44 26.60
N GLY A 234 -23.13 7.50 26.33
CA GLY A 234 -24.14 8.06 27.25
C GLY A 234 -23.62 9.23 28.08
#